data_AF-A0A1I3LBS4-F1
#
_entry.id   AF-A0A1I3LBS4-F1
#
_cell.length_a   1.000
_cell.length_b   1.000
_cell.length_c   1.000
_cell.angle_alpha   90.00
_cell.angle_beta   90.00
_cell.angle_gamma   90.00
#
_symmetry.space_group_name_H-M   'P 1'
#
loop_
_entity.id
_entity.type
_entity.pdbx_description
1 polymer ?
#
loop_
_entity_poly.entity_id
_entity_poly.type
_entity_poly.pdbx_seq_one_letter_code
_entity_poly.pdbx_strand_id
1 'polypeptide(L)'
;MLMSVADIEARTGQVYEDERLDQVNAYITDVTALVESFLGRTYDTATPPAAVRAVACLEVIRYLNTDPGIAADRVGDLSTNYAYGGSVVALSSDVKTALRPFKWRSGLGSIQVISHLVPPPAEGSPP
;
A
#
# COMPACT_ATOMS: atom_id res chain seq x y z
N MET A 1 -4.62 8.55 -4.65
CA MET A 1 -4.00 7.55 -5.56
C MET A 1 -2.55 7.35 -5.13
N LEU A 2 -2.12 6.11 -4.84
CA LEU A 2 -0.85 5.85 -4.14
C LEU A 2 0.41 5.92 -5.01
N MET A 3 0.24 5.67 -6.32
CA MET A 3 1.30 5.58 -7.31
C MET A 3 0.73 5.93 -8.70
N SER A 4 1.62 6.17 -9.65
CA SER A 4 1.31 6.51 -11.05
C SER A 4 1.85 5.44 -12.02
N VAL A 5 1.45 5.52 -13.30
CA VAL A 5 2.00 4.65 -14.35
C VAL A 5 3.53 4.83 -14.46
N ALA A 6 4.02 6.07 -14.37
CA ALA A 6 5.45 6.36 -14.42
C ALA A 6 6.25 5.65 -13.29
N ASP A 7 5.65 5.44 -12.10
CA ASP A 7 6.29 4.68 -11.03
C ASP A 7 6.43 3.19 -11.39
N ILE A 8 5.50 2.65 -12.16
CA ILE A 8 5.53 1.26 -12.64
C ILE A 8 6.54 1.13 -13.77
N GLU A 9 6.49 2.01 -14.77
CA GLU A 9 7.43 2.04 -15.90
C GLU A 9 8.88 2.18 -15.44
N ALA A 10 9.14 3.07 -14.47
CA ALA A 10 10.46 3.24 -13.88
C ALA A 10 10.98 1.97 -13.19
N ARG A 11 10.09 1.10 -12.71
CA ARG A 11 10.45 -0.15 -12.01
C ARG A 11 10.55 -1.35 -12.94
N THR A 12 9.72 -1.40 -13.98
CA THR A 12 9.71 -2.51 -14.95
C THR A 12 10.68 -2.28 -16.10
N GLY A 13 11.09 -1.03 -16.34
CA GLY A 13 11.88 -0.63 -17.52
C GLY A 13 11.09 -0.74 -18.83
N GLN A 14 9.76 -0.85 -18.74
CA GLN A 14 8.86 -0.95 -19.88
C GLN A 14 8.04 0.34 -20.01
N VAL A 15 7.72 0.70 -21.25
CA VAL A 15 6.74 1.76 -21.55
C VAL A 15 5.44 1.07 -21.91
N TYR A 16 4.32 1.54 -21.36
CA TYR A 16 3.00 0.99 -21.64
C TYR A 16 2.19 1.94 -22.51
N GLU A 17 1.59 1.41 -23.57
CA GLU A 17 0.77 2.17 -24.53
C GLU A 17 -0.60 1.49 -24.70
N ASP A 18 -1.57 2.24 -25.23
CA ASP A 18 -2.91 1.79 -25.61
C ASP A 18 -3.61 0.93 -24.54
N GLU A 19 -4.14 -0.24 -24.93
CA GLU A 19 -4.88 -1.16 -24.06
C GLU A 19 -4.06 -1.61 -22.83
N ARG A 20 -2.73 -1.69 -22.97
CA ARG A 20 -1.87 -2.09 -21.87
C ARG A 20 -1.76 -0.98 -20.82
N LEU A 21 -1.76 0.28 -21.25
CA LEU A 21 -1.83 1.44 -20.36
C LEU A 21 -3.15 1.45 -19.58
N ASP A 22 -4.27 1.17 -20.25
CA ASP A 22 -5.58 1.07 -19.59
C ASP A 22 -5.60 -0.03 -18.53
N GLN A 23 -5.01 -1.19 -18.85
CA GLN A 23 -4.89 -2.29 -17.91
C GLN A 23 -4.03 -1.94 -16.68
N VAL A 24 -2.91 -1.25 -16.88
CA VAL A 24 -2.05 -0.79 -15.77
C VAL A 24 -2.81 0.18 -14.87
N ASN A 25 -3.55 1.14 -15.46
CA ASN A 25 -4.37 2.08 -14.69
C ASN A 25 -5.46 1.39 -13.87
N ALA A 26 -6.12 0.38 -14.43
CA ALA A 26 -7.08 -0.44 -13.71
C ALA A 26 -6.44 -1.13 -12.50
N TYR A 27 -5.29 -1.79 -12.67
CA TYR A 27 -4.59 -2.44 -11.56
C TYR A 27 -4.07 -1.47 -10.51
N ILE A 28 -3.61 -0.28 -10.89
CA ILE A 28 -3.22 0.75 -9.92
C ILE A 28 -4.44 1.16 -9.08
N THR A 29 -5.60 1.31 -9.71
CA THR A 29 -6.85 1.66 -9.01
C THR A 29 -7.26 0.58 -8.03
N ASP A 30 -7.25 -0.69 -8.46
CA ASP A 30 -7.62 -1.83 -7.63
C ASP A 30 -6.67 -2.01 -6.45
N VAL A 31 -5.35 -2.01 -6.70
CA VAL A 31 -4.34 -2.12 -5.64
C VAL A 31 -4.45 -0.96 -4.66
N THR A 32 -4.69 0.26 -5.15
CA THR A 32 -4.90 1.42 -4.28
C THR A 32 -6.08 1.20 -3.34
N ALA A 33 -7.24 0.80 -3.88
CA ALA A 33 -8.44 0.53 -3.08
C ALA A 33 -8.22 -0.60 -2.05
N LEU A 34 -7.52 -1.66 -2.45
CA LEU A 34 -7.22 -2.79 -1.56
C LEU A 34 -6.26 -2.42 -0.42
N VAL A 35 -5.21 -1.66 -0.72
CA VAL A 35 -4.26 -1.18 0.29
C VAL A 35 -4.94 -0.23 1.26
N GLU A 36 -5.75 0.70 0.75
CA GLU A 36 -6.53 1.63 1.58
C GLU A 36 -7.51 0.90 2.50
N SER A 37 -8.21 -0.11 1.96
CA SER A 37 -9.11 -0.98 2.73
C SER A 37 -8.37 -1.77 3.81
N PHE A 38 -7.19 -2.32 3.48
CA PHE A 38 -6.40 -3.10 4.43
C PHE A 38 -5.83 -2.27 5.59
N LEU A 39 -5.37 -1.06 5.29
CA LEU A 39 -4.71 -0.15 6.24
C LEU A 39 -5.69 0.74 7.02
N GLY A 40 -6.92 0.87 6.53
CA GLY A 40 -7.99 1.59 7.23
C GLY A 40 -7.81 3.11 7.23
N ARG A 41 -7.33 3.70 6.12
CA ARG A 41 -7.09 5.16 5.94
C ARG A 41 -6.22 5.78 7.03
N THR A 42 -5.07 5.16 7.28
CA THR A 42 -4.12 5.52 8.35
C THR A 42 -3.24 6.73 8.04
N TYR A 43 -3.14 7.10 6.78
CA TYR A 43 -2.20 8.09 6.27
C TYR A 43 -2.83 8.81 5.08
N ASP A 44 -2.32 10.01 4.79
CA ASP A 44 -2.72 10.76 3.62
C ASP A 44 -2.25 10.05 2.35
N THR A 45 -3.17 9.78 1.44
CA THR A 45 -2.89 9.09 0.18
C THR A 45 -2.17 9.98 -0.83
N ALA A 46 -2.14 11.30 -0.61
CA ALA A 46 -1.32 12.24 -1.39
C ALA A 46 0.18 12.11 -1.03
N THR A 47 0.49 11.83 0.24
CA THR A 47 1.86 11.66 0.73
C THR A 47 2.02 10.35 1.52
N PRO A 48 1.88 9.20 0.85
CA PRO A 48 2.02 7.90 1.52
C PRO A 48 3.48 7.66 1.92
N PRO A 49 3.73 6.90 3.01
CA PRO A 49 5.08 6.45 3.35
C PRO A 49 5.72 5.72 2.15
N ALA A 50 7.00 5.98 1.90
CA ALA A 50 7.71 5.43 0.73
C ALA A 50 7.65 3.89 0.68
N ALA A 51 7.68 3.23 1.84
CA ALA A 51 7.55 1.78 1.95
C ALA A 51 6.18 1.28 1.46
N VAL A 52 5.09 1.97 1.81
CA VAL A 52 3.73 1.62 1.37
C VAL A 52 3.62 1.76 -0.14
N ARG A 53 4.13 2.87 -0.71
CA ARG A 53 4.18 3.06 -2.17
C ARG A 53 4.96 1.94 -2.86
N ALA A 54 6.13 1.58 -2.32
CA ALA A 54 6.97 0.55 -2.91
C ALA A 54 6.31 -0.83 -2.92
N VAL A 55 5.66 -1.20 -1.82
CA VAL A 55 4.90 -2.46 -1.70
C VAL A 55 3.71 -2.48 -2.64
N ALA A 56 3.00 -1.36 -2.76
CA ALA A 56 1.86 -1.24 -3.67
C ALA A 56 2.29 -1.37 -5.14
N CYS A 57 3.44 -0.77 -5.52
CA CYS A 57 4.01 -0.95 -6.87
C CYS A 57 4.36 -2.41 -7.17
N LEU A 58 4.95 -3.13 -6.20
CA LEU A 58 5.27 -4.56 -6.36
C LEU A 58 4.02 -5.40 -6.61
N GLU A 59 2.90 -5.06 -5.95
CA GLU A 59 1.64 -5.77 -6.13
C GLU A 59 1.03 -5.52 -7.53
N VAL A 60 1.11 -4.29 -8.05
CA VAL A 60 0.72 -4.00 -9.44
C VAL A 60 1.56 -4.81 -10.42
N ILE A 61 2.88 -4.84 -10.24
CA ILE A 61 3.78 -5.66 -11.07
C ILE A 61 3.42 -7.15 -10.99
N ARG A 62 3.04 -7.64 -9.82
CA ARG A 62 2.54 -9.02 -9.66
C ARG A 62 1.30 -9.27 -10.50
N TYR A 63 0.31 -8.37 -10.47
CA TYR A 63 -0.89 -8.49 -11.30
C TYR A 63 -0.58 -8.42 -12.78
N LEU A 64 0.33 -7.55 -13.20
CA LEU A 64 0.76 -7.46 -14.60
C LEU A 64 1.43 -8.74 -15.12
N ASN A 65 1.99 -9.55 -14.22
CA ASN A 65 2.67 -10.81 -14.50
C ASN A 65 1.83 -12.05 -14.17
N THR A 66 0.58 -11.87 -13.74
CA THR A 66 -0.34 -12.97 -13.40
C THR A 66 -1.46 -13.00 -14.44
N ASP A 67 -1.68 -14.15 -15.08
CA ASP A 67 -2.78 -14.28 -16.04
C ASP A 67 -4.13 -14.19 -15.33
N PRO A 68 -4.99 -13.21 -15.69
CA PRO A 68 -6.32 -13.08 -15.09
C PRO A 68 -7.17 -14.31 -15.46
N GLY A 69 -7.76 -14.95 -14.44
CA GLY A 69 -8.63 -16.11 -14.61
C GLY A 69 -7.97 -17.48 -14.39
N ILE A 70 -6.67 -17.53 -14.08
CA ILE A 70 -5.99 -18.77 -13.67
C ILE A 70 -5.56 -18.63 -12.21
N ALA A 71 -6.36 -19.21 -11.31
CA ALA A 71 -5.89 -19.45 -9.94
C ALA A 71 -5.02 -20.71 -9.97
N ALA A 72 -3.71 -20.53 -9.95
CA ALA A 72 -2.76 -21.63 -9.80
C ALA A 72 -2.35 -21.71 -8.31
N ASP A 73 -2.79 -22.78 -7.64
CA ASP A 73 -2.25 -23.14 -6.34
C ASP A 73 -1.14 -24.19 -6.54
N ARG A 74 0.00 -24.00 -5.88
CA ARG A 74 1.12 -24.95 -5.89
C ARG A 74 1.24 -25.58 -4.51
N VAL A 75 0.78 -26.83 -4.40
CA VAL A 75 0.95 -27.66 -3.20
C VAL A 75 1.90 -28.80 -3.55
N GLY A 76 3.16 -28.69 -3.10
CA GLY A 76 4.20 -29.68 -3.41
C GLY A 76 4.61 -29.63 -4.88
N ASP A 77 4.53 -30.77 -5.58
CA ASP A 77 4.89 -30.92 -7.01
C ASP A 77 3.65 -30.91 -7.93
N LEU A 78 2.47 -30.60 -7.37
CA LEU A 78 1.20 -30.59 -8.09
C LEU A 78 0.78 -29.15 -8.37
N SER A 79 0.70 -28.79 -9.66
CA SER A 79 0.06 -27.55 -10.11
C SER A 79 -1.39 -27.85 -10.50
N THR A 80 -2.36 -27.37 -9.73
CA THR A 80 -3.78 -27.47 -10.10
C THR A 80 -4.26 -26.11 -10.57
N ASN A 81 -4.66 -26.03 -11.84
CA ASN A 81 -5.20 -24.81 -12.44
C ASN A 81 -6.72 -24.83 -12.31
N TYR A 82 -7.28 -23.92 -11.52
CA TYR A 82 -8.73 -23.73 -11.43
C TYR A 82 -9.16 -22.54 -12.30
N ALA A 83 -9.96 -22.80 -13.32
CA ALA A 83 -10.70 -21.76 -14.05
C ALA A 83 -11.92 -21.35 -13.21
N TYR A 84 -11.70 -20.57 -12.15
CA TYR A 84 -12.78 -19.98 -11.37
C TYR A 84 -13.10 -18.60 -11.96
N GLY A 85 -14.30 -18.48 -12.54
CA GLY A 85 -14.82 -17.22 -13.06
C GLY A 85 -14.96 -16.20 -11.94
N GLY A 86 -14.08 -15.19 -11.96
CA GLY A 86 -13.98 -14.14 -10.96
C GLY A 86 -12.76 -14.32 -10.07
N SER A 87 -11.56 -14.01 -10.58
CA SER A 87 -10.40 -13.84 -9.71
C SER A 87 -10.68 -12.67 -8.78
N VAL A 88 -10.94 -12.92 -7.51
CA VAL A 88 -11.00 -11.86 -6.52
C VAL A 88 -9.62 -11.20 -6.51
N VAL A 89 -9.54 -9.96 -7.01
CA VAL A 89 -8.34 -9.14 -6.94
C VAL A 89 -8.10 -8.89 -5.45
N ALA A 90 -7.16 -9.65 -4.87
CA ALA A 90 -6.84 -9.61 -3.46
C ALA A 90 -5.34 -9.43 -3.27
N LEU A 91 -4.97 -8.68 -2.22
CA LEU A 91 -3.57 -8.51 -1.83
C LEU A 91 -2.94 -9.86 -1.50
N SER A 92 -1.74 -10.09 -2.02
CA SER A 92 -0.89 -11.21 -1.66
C SER A 92 -0.58 -11.27 -0.16
N SER A 93 -0.28 -12.45 0.37
CA SER A 93 0.11 -12.66 1.78
C SER A 93 1.32 -11.83 2.18
N ASP A 94 2.29 -11.72 1.26
CA ASP A 94 3.56 -11.08 1.50
C ASP A 94 3.38 -9.57 1.59
N VAL A 95 2.54 -9.00 0.71
CA VAL A 95 2.13 -7.59 0.78
C VAL A 95 1.37 -7.31 2.08
N LYS A 96 0.42 -8.16 2.48
CA LYS A 96 -0.28 -8.00 3.76
C LYS A 96 0.70 -8.01 4.95
N THR A 97 1.72 -8.86 4.89
CA THR A 97 2.75 -8.95 5.93
C THR A 97 3.62 -7.70 5.97
N ALA A 98 4.05 -7.20 4.80
CA ALA A 98 4.84 -5.99 4.67
C ALA A 98 4.07 -4.72 5.06
N LEU A 99 2.75 -4.69 4.84
CA LEU A 99 1.87 -3.57 5.19
C LEU A 99 1.42 -3.60 6.66
N ARG A 100 1.53 -4.75 7.34
CA ARG A 100 1.09 -4.92 8.73
C ARG A 100 1.64 -3.89 9.72
N PRO A 101 2.91 -3.41 9.63
CA PRO A 101 3.44 -2.38 10.51
C PRO A 101 2.76 -1.02 10.36
N PHE A 102 2.19 -0.72 9.19
CA PHE A 102 1.54 0.55 8.88
C PHE A 102 0.05 0.56 9.25
N LYS A 103 -0.51 -0.59 9.63
CA LYS A 103 -1.91 -0.69 10.03
C LYS A 103 -2.12 -0.09 11.41
N TRP A 104 -3.08 0.84 11.55
CA TRP A 104 -3.42 1.41 12.85
C TRP A 104 -3.82 0.28 13.81
N ARG A 105 -3.19 0.24 14.98
CA ARG A 105 -3.65 -0.58 16.08
C ARG A 105 -4.44 0.33 17.01
N SER A 106 -5.77 0.25 16.92
CA SER A 106 -6.67 0.81 17.92
C SER A 106 -6.40 0.11 19.26
N GLY A 107 -5.53 0.68 20.10
CA GLY A 107 -5.19 0.08 21.40
C GLY A 107 -4.05 0.73 22.20
N LEU A 108 -3.30 1.70 21.66
CA LEU A 108 -2.18 2.36 22.38
C LEU A 108 -2.37 3.88 22.58
N GLY A 109 -3.58 4.38 22.34
CA GLY A 109 -3.86 5.82 22.29
C GLY A 109 -4.27 6.43 23.63
N SER A 110 -3.35 6.54 24.59
CA SER A 110 -3.44 7.63 25.58
C SER A 110 -2.05 8.02 26.09
N ILE A 111 -1.18 8.48 25.18
CA ILE A 111 -0.05 9.31 25.60
C ILE A 111 -0.58 10.74 25.70
N GLN A 112 -0.91 11.17 26.91
CA GLN A 112 -1.17 12.57 27.20
C GLN A 112 0.17 13.29 27.28
N VAL A 113 0.48 14.12 26.29
CA VAL A 113 1.62 15.04 26.36
C VAL A 113 1.19 16.23 27.21
N ILE A 114 1.57 16.23 28.49
CA ILE A 114 1.44 17.40 29.35
C ILE A 114 2.66 18.28 29.07
N SER A 115 2.51 19.29 28.21
CA SER A 115 3.53 20.33 28.09
C SER A 115 3.38 21.28 29.28
N HIS A 116 4.28 21.20 30.25
CA HIS A 116 4.44 22.28 31.23
C HIS A 116 5.08 23.47 30.52
N LEU A 117 4.26 24.48 30.23
CA LEU A 117 4.75 25.77 29.77
C LEU A 117 5.40 26.44 30.99
N VAL A 118 6.73 26.39 31.05
CA VAL A 118 7.51 27.14 32.05
C VAL A 118 7.45 28.62 31.63
N PRO A 119 6.76 29.50 32.39
CA PRO A 119 6.78 30.91 32.08
C PRO A 119 8.21 31.46 32.27
N PRO A 120 8.68 32.37 31.41
CA PRO A 120 9.98 32.99 31.57
C PRO A 120 10.05 33.74 32.91
N PRO A 121 11.23 33.80 33.56
CA PRO A 121 11.40 34.56 34.80
C PRO A 121 11.06 36.03 34.53
N ALA A 122 10.23 36.62 35.40
CA ALA A 122 9.88 38.02 35.32
C ALA A 122 11.14 38.88 35.49
N GLU A 123 11.53 39.55 34.42
CA GLU A 123 12.56 40.59 34.47
C GLU A 123 12.04 41.74 35.35
N GLY A 124 12.68 41.95 36.51
CA GLY A 124 12.46 43.16 37.30
C GLY A 124 12.35 43.01 38.81
N SER A 125 13.22 42.24 39.46
CA SER A 125 13.40 42.37 40.92
C SER A 125 14.67 43.18 41.21
N PRO A 126 14.58 44.43 41.70
CA PRO A 126 15.73 45.13 42.25
C PRO A 126 16.08 44.64 43.67
N PRO A 127 17.33 44.85 44.14
CA PRO A 127 17.86 44.37 45.41
C PRO A 127 17.27 45.09 46.65
#